data_AF-A0AAD6J8W8-F1
#
_entry.id   AF-A0AAD6J8W8-F1
#
_cell.length_a   1.000
_cell.length_b   1.000
_cell.length_c   1.000
_cell.angle_alpha   90.00
_cell.angle_beta   90.00
_cell.angle_gamma   90.00
#
_symmetry.space_group_name_H-M   'P 1'
#
loop_
_entity.id
_entity.type
_entity.pdbx_description
1 polymer ?
#
loop_
_entity_poly.entity_id
_entity_poly.type
_entity_poly.pdbx_seq_one_letter_code
_entity_poly.pdbx_strand_id
1 'polypeptide(L)'
;MSILCGLPILECVYCLGCARWLWKKCLYSAGHESENWGLATAEEFEPVPRLCRLILSVYEDDLRDPLWAPPGGYGIDPDWVVVKRTYEDTGGCAAPYMIYLDHDNADVVLVIRGLNLAKESDYAVLLDNKLGQTTFDGGYVHNGLLKAAKWVFDTECELLRDLVEMNPDYRLTFAGHSLGAGIVSLIVMYAVQNLDRLGNIERKRIRCFAMAPARCVSLNLAVRYADVINSIVLQDDFLPRTTTALEDVFKSIFCLPCLLCLIKPFRIGRFPPVVRTAVPVDGRFEHLVLSCNATSDHAIIWLERESQRALDLMLEKDRILEIPAQQRMQRQESIAREHSEEYEAALRRAVALQIPRAAPSPSYGTFAEVGKRREFWQLKWDAFISAVV
;
A
#
# COMPACT_ATOMS: atom_id res chain seq x y z
N MET A 1 -19.58 -38.82 34.66
CA MET A 1 -20.36 -38.96 33.42
C MET A 1 -21.32 -37.77 33.39
N SER A 2 -21.22 -36.74 32.55
CA SER A 2 -21.08 -36.78 31.09
C SER A 2 -20.53 -35.45 30.54
N ILE A 3 -19.23 -35.19 30.72
CA ILE A 3 -18.53 -34.10 29.99
C ILE A 3 -18.28 -34.54 28.52
N LEU A 4 -18.37 -35.85 28.23
CA LEU A 4 -18.20 -36.42 26.88
C LEU A 4 -19.39 -36.23 25.92
N CYS A 5 -20.57 -35.81 26.38
CA CYS A 5 -21.72 -35.60 25.48
C CYS A 5 -21.79 -34.19 24.84
N GLY A 6 -20.97 -33.23 25.32
CA GLY A 6 -20.96 -31.86 24.80
C GLY A 6 -19.95 -31.61 23.67
N LEU A 7 -18.88 -32.42 23.61
CA LEU A 7 -17.82 -32.35 22.59
C LEU A 7 -18.34 -32.49 21.14
N PRO A 8 -19.17 -33.49 20.80
CA PRO A 8 -19.63 -33.65 19.42
C PRO A 8 -20.61 -32.55 18.98
N ILE A 9 -21.33 -31.92 19.91
CA ILE A 9 -22.24 -30.81 19.59
C ILE A 9 -21.45 -29.52 19.36
N LEU A 10 -20.41 -29.27 20.17
CA LEU A 10 -19.52 -28.13 20.00
C LEU A 10 -18.76 -28.21 18.67
N GLU A 11 -18.26 -29.39 18.33
CA GLU A 11 -17.61 -29.68 17.04
C GLU A 11 -18.59 -29.52 15.87
N CYS A 12 -19.83 -30.00 15.98
CA CYS A 12 -20.85 -29.81 14.94
C CYS A 12 -21.22 -28.34 14.74
N VAL A 13 -21.40 -27.57 15.82
CA VAL A 13 -21.68 -26.12 15.74
C VAL A 13 -20.50 -25.37 15.14
N TYR A 14 -19.28 -25.73 15.50
CA TYR A 14 -18.06 -25.18 14.92
C TYR A 14 -17.95 -25.50 13.42
N CYS A 15 -18.18 -26.76 13.02
CA CYS A 15 -18.18 -27.18 11.62
C CYS A 15 -19.28 -26.50 10.80
N LEU A 16 -20.50 -26.34 11.34
CA LEU A 16 -21.58 -25.60 10.69
C LEU A 16 -21.27 -24.10 10.59
N GLY A 17 -20.62 -23.53 11.60
CA GLY A 17 -20.09 -22.17 11.57
C GLY A 17 -19.05 -21.98 10.46
N CYS A 18 -18.09 -22.90 10.37
CA CYS A 18 -17.08 -22.92 9.32
C CYS A 18 -17.70 -23.11 7.93
N ALA A 19 -18.66 -24.02 7.78
CA ALA A 19 -19.34 -24.27 6.50
C ALA A 19 -20.21 -23.08 6.07
N ARG A 20 -20.93 -22.43 6.99
CA ARG A 20 -21.71 -21.21 6.70
C ARG A 20 -20.80 -20.04 6.36
N TRP A 21 -19.66 -19.91 7.04
CA TRP A 21 -18.65 -18.90 6.73
C TRP A 21 -18.03 -19.16 5.35
N LEU A 22 -17.67 -20.41 5.03
CA LEU A 22 -17.14 -20.84 3.74
C LEU A 22 -18.17 -20.61 2.63
N TRP A 23 -19.44 -20.96 2.85
CA TRP A 23 -20.55 -20.72 1.91
C TRP A 23 -20.74 -19.22 1.64
N LYS A 24 -20.75 -18.39 2.69
CA LYS A 24 -20.78 -16.93 2.53
C LYS A 24 -19.55 -16.41 1.79
N LYS A 25 -18.37 -16.99 2.01
CA LYS A 25 -17.14 -16.63 1.30
C LYS A 25 -17.16 -17.02 -0.18
N CYS A 26 -17.62 -18.23 -0.51
CA CYS A 26 -17.79 -18.67 -1.90
C CYS A 26 -18.83 -17.85 -2.65
N LEU A 27 -19.86 -17.33 -1.96
CA LEU A 27 -20.85 -16.43 -2.54
C LEU A 27 -20.40 -14.97 -2.60
N TYR A 28 -19.41 -14.58 -1.79
CA TYR A 28 -18.90 -13.21 -1.74
C TYR A 28 -17.79 -13.05 -2.77
N SER A 29 -18.17 -12.66 -3.98
CA SER A 29 -17.20 -12.22 -5.00
C SER A 29 -16.80 -10.78 -4.71
N ALA A 30 -15.54 -10.60 -4.28
CA ALA A 30 -14.94 -9.28 -4.05
C ALA A 30 -14.97 -8.37 -5.29
N GLY A 31 -15.18 -8.94 -6.50
CA GLY A 31 -15.41 -8.20 -7.74
C GLY A 31 -16.55 -7.18 -7.66
N HIS A 32 -17.62 -7.45 -6.89
CA HIS A 32 -18.77 -6.54 -6.78
C HIS A 32 -18.44 -5.22 -6.07
N GLU A 33 -17.51 -5.20 -5.11
CA GLU A 33 -17.15 -3.95 -4.40
C GLU A 33 -16.36 -2.99 -5.28
N SER A 34 -15.60 -3.56 -6.22
CA SER A 34 -14.75 -2.82 -7.15
C SER A 34 -15.38 -2.59 -8.52
N GLU A 35 -16.61 -3.08 -8.74
CA GLU A 35 -17.20 -3.18 -10.09
C GLU A 35 -17.27 -1.82 -10.79
N ASN A 36 -17.48 -0.76 -10.02
CA ASN A 36 -17.59 0.62 -10.48
C ASN A 36 -16.27 1.41 -10.45
N TRP A 37 -15.16 0.80 -10.04
CA TRP A 37 -13.88 1.51 -9.92
C TRP A 37 -13.19 1.66 -11.27
N GLY A 38 -12.43 2.75 -11.41
CA GLY A 38 -11.61 3.04 -12.58
C GLY A 38 -10.57 1.94 -12.85
N LEU A 39 -10.16 1.80 -14.11
CA LEU A 39 -9.08 0.89 -14.49
C LEU A 39 -7.74 1.60 -14.32
N ALA A 40 -6.78 0.92 -13.69
CA ALA A 40 -5.41 1.43 -13.61
C ALA A 40 -4.73 1.41 -14.98
N THR A 41 -3.79 2.32 -15.21
CA THR A 41 -2.92 2.26 -16.39
C THR A 41 -1.73 1.33 -16.17
N ALA A 42 -1.15 0.81 -17.26
CA ALA A 42 0.03 -0.05 -17.17
C ALA A 42 1.23 0.68 -16.56
N GLU A 43 1.38 1.98 -16.85
CA GLU A 43 2.46 2.84 -16.33
C GLU A 43 2.37 3.04 -14.81
N GLU A 44 1.16 3.24 -14.27
CA GLU A 44 0.95 3.36 -12.82
C GLU A 44 1.22 2.05 -12.09
N PHE A 45 0.96 0.93 -12.75
CA PHE A 45 1.07 -0.41 -12.15
C PHE A 45 2.44 -1.07 -12.36
N GLU A 46 3.23 -0.60 -13.33
CA GLU A 46 4.56 -1.13 -13.68
C GLU A 46 5.50 -1.32 -12.48
N PRO A 47 5.57 -0.41 -11.49
CA PRO A 47 6.49 -0.58 -10.37
C PRO A 47 6.13 -1.74 -9.44
N VAL A 48 4.87 -2.19 -9.44
CA VAL A 48 4.34 -3.12 -8.43
C VAL A 48 5.05 -4.48 -8.46
N PRO A 49 5.18 -5.19 -9.60
CA PRO A 49 5.89 -6.48 -9.64
C PRO A 49 7.37 -6.35 -9.25
N ARG A 50 8.04 -5.28 -9.69
CA ARG A 50 9.46 -5.00 -9.34
C ARG A 50 9.63 -4.82 -7.84
N LEU A 51 8.79 -3.99 -7.22
CA LEU A 51 8.84 -3.75 -5.77
C LEU A 51 8.49 -5.01 -4.97
N CYS A 52 7.57 -5.86 -5.47
CA CYS A 52 7.31 -7.16 -4.85
C CYS A 52 8.56 -8.06 -4.84
N ARG A 53 9.32 -8.11 -5.94
CA ARG A 53 10.59 -8.85 -6.00
C ARG A 53 11.64 -8.27 -5.06
N LEU A 54 11.74 -6.94 -4.98
CA LEU A 54 12.66 -6.28 -4.06
C LEU A 54 12.29 -6.53 -2.59
N ILE A 55 11.00 -6.57 -2.23
CA ILE A 55 10.55 -6.97 -0.89
C ILE A 55 10.86 -8.45 -0.62
N LEU A 56 10.65 -9.33 -1.61
CA LEU A 56 10.98 -10.75 -1.48
C LEU A 56 12.47 -10.97 -1.21
N SER A 57 13.37 -10.18 -1.81
CA SER A 57 14.80 -10.34 -1.60
C SER A 57 15.24 -10.02 -0.15
N VAL A 58 14.48 -9.22 0.60
CA VAL A 58 14.70 -8.98 2.03
C VAL A 58 14.52 -10.26 2.88
N TYR A 59 13.85 -11.29 2.34
CA TYR A 59 13.72 -12.59 2.99
C TYR A 59 14.93 -13.51 2.80
N GLU A 60 15.79 -13.25 1.81
CA GLU A 60 17.02 -14.02 1.62
C GLU A 60 18.03 -13.69 2.72
N ASP A 61 18.90 -14.65 3.05
CA ASP A 61 20.05 -14.37 3.91
C ASP A 61 21.18 -13.75 3.05
N ASP A 62 21.55 -14.42 1.95
CA ASP A 62 22.52 -13.96 0.97
C ASP A 62 21.84 -13.62 -0.38
N LEU A 63 22.07 -12.39 -0.86
CA LEU A 63 21.51 -11.93 -2.14
C LEU A 63 22.33 -12.38 -3.36
N ARG A 64 23.59 -12.78 -3.15
CA ARG A 64 24.48 -13.28 -4.21
C ARG A 64 24.26 -14.77 -4.47
N ASP A 65 23.72 -15.49 -3.50
CA ASP A 65 23.32 -16.90 -3.60
C ASP A 65 21.90 -17.11 -3.05
N PRO A 66 20.86 -16.60 -3.75
CA PRO A 66 19.49 -16.63 -3.25
C PRO A 66 18.90 -18.04 -3.30
N LEU A 67 18.23 -18.46 -2.22
CA LEU A 67 17.64 -19.79 -2.07
C LEU A 67 16.18 -19.88 -2.53
N TRP A 68 15.45 -18.76 -2.50
CA TRP A 68 13.99 -18.67 -2.65
C TRP A 68 13.58 -17.76 -3.82
N ALA A 69 14.53 -17.48 -4.72
CA ALA A 69 14.30 -16.63 -5.87
C ALA A 69 13.12 -17.12 -6.74
N PRO A 70 12.21 -16.23 -7.17
CA PRO A 70 11.15 -16.59 -8.11
C PRO A 70 11.74 -16.97 -9.47
N PRO A 71 10.96 -17.63 -10.37
CA PRO A 71 11.40 -17.88 -11.74
C PRO A 71 11.82 -16.57 -12.43
N GLY A 72 13.07 -16.50 -12.90
CA GLY A 72 13.64 -15.27 -13.46
C GLY A 72 14.49 -14.43 -12.48
N GLY A 73 14.59 -14.85 -11.21
CA GLY A 73 15.36 -14.15 -10.19
C GLY A 73 14.65 -12.92 -9.64
N TYR A 74 15.33 -12.20 -8.75
CA TYR A 74 14.80 -10.94 -8.21
C TYR A 74 14.90 -9.76 -9.19
N GLY A 75 15.78 -9.86 -10.19
CA GLY A 75 16.06 -8.75 -11.11
C GLY A 75 16.68 -7.55 -10.38
N ILE A 76 17.55 -7.82 -9.40
CA ILE A 76 18.28 -6.82 -8.62
C ILE A 76 19.78 -7.06 -8.76
N ASP A 77 20.56 -6.00 -8.63
CA ASP A 77 22.01 -6.06 -8.53
C ASP A 77 22.41 -5.99 -7.04
N PRO A 78 22.99 -7.05 -6.45
CA PRO A 78 23.41 -7.04 -5.05
C PRO A 78 24.39 -5.91 -4.70
N ASP A 79 25.14 -5.39 -5.68
CA ASP A 79 26.11 -4.31 -5.45
C ASP A 79 25.43 -2.93 -5.28
N TRP A 80 24.14 -2.81 -5.62
CA TRP A 80 23.34 -1.60 -5.42
C TRP A 80 22.61 -1.56 -4.06
N VAL A 81 22.82 -2.58 -3.22
CA VAL A 81 22.30 -2.62 -1.86
C VAL A 81 23.15 -1.72 -0.97
N VAL A 82 22.56 -0.62 -0.49
CA VAL A 82 23.26 0.33 0.39
C VAL A 82 23.31 -0.20 1.82
N VAL A 83 22.18 -0.71 2.32
CA VAL A 83 22.09 -1.32 3.65
C VAL A 83 21.01 -2.38 3.68
N LYS A 84 21.26 -3.46 4.42
CA LYS A 84 20.29 -4.48 4.77
C LYS A 84 20.34 -4.69 6.28
N ARG A 85 19.19 -4.60 6.94
CA ARG A 85 19.04 -4.71 8.40
C ARG A 85 18.27 -5.98 8.74
N THR A 86 18.86 -6.84 9.56
CA THR A 86 18.21 -8.05 10.08
C THR A 86 17.56 -7.77 11.45
N TYR A 87 16.93 -8.77 12.06
CA TYR A 87 16.37 -8.64 13.41
C TYR A 87 17.43 -8.30 14.47
N GLU A 88 18.66 -8.77 14.26
CA GLU A 88 19.80 -8.50 15.12
C GLU A 88 20.17 -7.01 15.06
N ASP A 89 20.15 -6.41 13.87
CA ASP A 89 20.39 -4.99 13.69
C ASP A 89 19.25 -4.11 14.22
N THR A 90 17.99 -4.53 14.02
CA THR A 90 16.83 -3.74 14.45
C THR A 90 16.54 -3.85 15.94
N GLY A 91 17.13 -4.81 16.65
CA GLY A 91 16.83 -5.08 18.06
C GLY A 91 15.35 -5.39 18.30
N GLY A 92 14.62 -5.84 17.28
CA GLY A 92 13.18 -6.06 17.34
C GLY A 92 12.30 -4.79 17.31
N CYS A 93 12.87 -3.60 17.09
CA CYS A 93 12.11 -2.35 16.99
C CYS A 93 11.32 -2.21 15.67
N ALA A 94 11.75 -2.91 14.63
CA ALA A 94 11.09 -2.98 13.33
C ALA A 94 11.37 -4.32 12.64
N ALA A 95 10.51 -4.68 11.68
CA ALA A 95 10.75 -5.80 10.78
C ALA A 95 12.01 -5.52 9.92
N PRO A 96 12.72 -6.57 9.45
CA PRO A 96 13.89 -6.41 8.60
C PRO A 96 13.60 -5.58 7.35
N TYR A 97 14.60 -4.86 6.88
CA TYR A 97 14.46 -3.96 5.75
C TYR A 97 15.76 -3.79 5.00
N MET A 98 15.66 -3.18 3.83
CA MET A 98 16.80 -2.90 2.96
C MET A 98 16.61 -1.53 2.29
N ILE A 99 17.70 -0.79 2.11
CA ILE A 99 17.76 0.40 1.26
C ILE A 99 18.55 0.01 0.01
N TYR A 100 17.93 0.19 -1.14
CA TYR A 100 18.41 -0.21 -2.44
C TYR A 100 18.44 0.99 -3.38
N LEU A 101 19.53 1.15 -4.13
CA LEU A 101 19.70 2.22 -5.10
C LEU A 101 19.37 1.69 -6.50
N ASP A 102 18.12 1.85 -6.93
CA ASP A 102 17.63 1.37 -8.22
C ASP A 102 18.06 2.34 -9.33
N HIS A 103 19.27 2.14 -9.84
CA HIS A 103 19.85 2.97 -10.90
C HIS A 103 19.05 2.90 -12.21
N ASP A 104 18.47 1.74 -12.53
CA ASP A 104 17.68 1.55 -13.75
C ASP A 104 16.40 2.39 -13.75
N ASN A 105 15.82 2.62 -12.58
CA ASN A 105 14.57 3.37 -12.42
C ASN A 105 14.76 4.78 -11.82
N ALA A 106 16.01 5.18 -11.57
CA ALA A 106 16.36 6.40 -10.84
C ALA A 106 15.54 6.52 -9.54
N ASP A 107 15.66 5.53 -8.66
CA ASP A 107 14.86 5.44 -7.42
C ASP A 107 15.74 5.02 -6.23
N VAL A 108 15.59 5.71 -5.10
CA VAL A 108 16.10 5.28 -3.79
C VAL A 108 14.96 4.55 -3.11
N VAL A 109 15.12 3.24 -2.88
CA VAL A 109 14.01 2.40 -2.40
C VAL A 109 14.29 1.83 -1.02
N LEU A 110 13.45 2.17 -0.03
CA LEU A 110 13.43 1.52 1.28
C LEU A 110 12.33 0.46 1.27
N VAL A 111 12.73 -0.81 1.36
CA VAL A 111 11.81 -1.96 1.39
C VAL A 111 11.75 -2.60 2.77
N ILE A 112 10.54 -2.83 3.31
CA ILE A 112 10.32 -3.52 4.59
C ILE A 112 9.51 -4.79 4.36
N ARG A 113 10.02 -5.92 4.84
CA ARG A 113 9.32 -7.20 4.70
C ARG A 113 8.14 -7.34 5.67
N GLY A 114 7.29 -8.34 5.40
CA GLY A 114 6.19 -8.71 6.28
C GLY A 114 6.65 -9.46 7.54
N LEU A 115 5.67 -9.76 8.40
CA LEU A 115 5.91 -10.42 9.68
C LEU A 115 6.53 -11.81 9.53
N ASN A 116 7.42 -12.16 10.45
CA ASN A 116 7.91 -13.51 10.63
C ASN A 116 7.16 -14.21 11.76
N LEU A 117 6.49 -15.32 11.45
CA LEU A 117 5.70 -16.06 12.43
C LEU A 117 6.53 -16.60 13.61
N ALA A 118 7.84 -16.75 13.45
CA ALA A 118 8.76 -17.21 14.48
C ALA A 118 9.37 -16.07 15.33
N LYS A 119 9.12 -14.80 15.01
CA LYS A 119 9.73 -13.66 15.71
C LYS A 119 8.70 -12.92 16.56
N GLU A 120 8.83 -13.04 17.87
CA GLU A 120 7.95 -12.41 18.86
C GLU A 120 7.91 -10.87 18.74
N SER A 121 9.02 -10.25 18.31
CA SER A 121 9.12 -8.80 18.13
C SER A 121 8.11 -8.26 17.10
N ASP A 122 7.86 -9.01 16.02
CA ASP A 122 6.88 -8.60 14.99
C ASP A 122 5.46 -8.61 15.55
N TYR A 123 5.14 -9.61 16.38
CA TYR A 123 3.87 -9.63 17.10
C TYR A 123 3.78 -8.51 18.11
N ALA A 124 4.86 -8.17 18.82
CA ALA A 124 4.87 -7.05 19.75
C ALA A 124 4.54 -5.72 19.04
N VAL A 125 5.09 -5.50 17.84
CA VAL A 125 4.75 -4.33 17.01
C VAL A 125 3.28 -4.35 16.58
N LEU A 126 2.77 -5.49 16.13
CA LEU A 126 1.39 -5.62 15.65
C LEU A 126 0.35 -5.53 16.79
N LEU A 127 0.68 -6.07 17.97
CA LEU A 127 -0.23 -6.16 19.11
C LEU A 127 -0.19 -4.90 20.00
N ASP A 128 0.82 -4.04 19.86
CA ASP A 128 0.85 -2.73 20.50
C ASP A 128 -0.13 -1.77 19.81
N ASN A 129 -1.43 -2.00 19.98
CA ASN A 129 -2.47 -1.12 19.48
C ASN A 129 -3.75 -1.16 20.32
N LYS A 130 -4.25 0.02 20.66
CA LYS A 130 -5.58 0.23 21.22
C LYS A 130 -6.27 1.34 20.41
N LEU A 131 -7.55 1.17 20.11
CA LEU A 131 -8.30 2.15 19.31
C LEU A 131 -8.29 3.52 20.01
N GLY A 132 -7.92 4.57 19.29
CA GLY A 132 -7.83 5.92 19.84
C GLY A 132 -6.58 6.21 20.68
N GLN A 133 -5.68 5.23 20.84
CA GLN A 133 -4.48 5.36 21.70
C GLN A 133 -3.49 6.41 21.19
N THR A 134 -3.33 6.50 19.88
CA THR A 134 -2.29 7.33 19.27
C THR A 134 -2.90 8.21 18.20
N THR A 135 -2.80 9.52 18.40
CA THR A 135 -3.20 10.52 17.43
C THR A 135 -2.02 10.94 16.56
N PHE A 136 -2.29 11.20 15.31
CA PHE A 136 -1.32 11.73 14.35
C PHE A 136 -2.06 12.65 13.40
N ASP A 137 -1.60 13.88 13.24
CA ASP A 137 -2.11 14.82 12.24
C ASP A 137 -3.65 15.02 12.26
N GLY A 138 -4.25 14.98 13.46
CA GLY A 138 -5.70 15.10 13.63
C GLY A 138 -6.51 13.84 13.30
N GLY A 139 -5.85 12.70 13.03
CA GLY A 139 -6.47 11.37 12.96
C GLY A 139 -5.87 10.39 13.96
N TYR A 140 -6.17 9.11 13.78
CA TYR A 140 -5.68 8.00 14.60
C TYR A 140 -4.81 7.08 13.78
N VAL A 141 -3.75 6.57 14.39
CA VAL A 141 -2.83 5.62 13.77
C VAL A 141 -2.53 4.46 14.70
N HIS A 142 -2.09 3.35 14.12
CA HIS A 142 -1.68 2.17 14.88
C HIS A 142 -0.40 2.46 15.67
N ASN A 143 -0.45 2.26 16.99
CA ASN A 143 0.62 2.71 17.89
C ASN A 143 1.97 2.02 17.62
N GLY A 144 2.00 0.68 17.60
CA GLY A 144 3.23 -0.08 17.38
C GLY A 144 3.85 0.16 16.00
N LEU A 145 3.02 0.17 14.95
CA LEU A 145 3.49 0.51 13.59
C LEU A 145 4.06 1.94 13.52
N LEU A 146 3.46 2.92 14.21
CA LEU A 146 4.01 4.28 14.25
C LEU A 146 5.36 4.33 14.97
N LYS A 147 5.51 3.60 16.09
CA LYS A 147 6.80 3.52 16.80
C LYS A 147 7.88 2.92 15.91
N ALA A 148 7.58 1.80 15.24
CA ALA A 148 8.49 1.16 14.30
C ALA A 148 8.85 2.10 13.13
N ALA A 149 7.85 2.79 12.57
CA ALA A 149 8.05 3.74 11.48
C ALA A 149 8.98 4.89 11.87
N LYS A 150 8.74 5.53 13.03
CA LYS A 150 9.62 6.58 13.54
C LYS A 150 11.03 6.07 13.79
N TRP A 151 11.16 4.88 14.38
CA TRP A 151 12.45 4.28 14.64
C TRP A 151 13.24 4.07 13.34
N VAL A 152 12.65 3.43 12.32
CA VAL A 152 13.33 3.21 11.02
C VAL A 152 13.69 4.53 10.36
N PHE A 153 12.75 5.49 10.34
CA PHE A 153 13.00 6.80 9.74
C PHE A 153 14.14 7.53 10.45
N ASP A 154 14.11 7.62 11.77
CA ASP A 154 15.12 8.33 12.55
C ASP A 154 16.50 7.67 12.46
N THR A 155 16.56 6.34 12.41
CA THR A 155 17.81 5.58 12.22
C THR A 155 18.45 5.82 10.87
N GLU A 156 17.66 5.84 9.80
CA GLU A 156 18.19 5.90 8.43
C GLU A 156 18.05 7.30 7.78
N CYS A 157 17.55 8.29 8.51
CA CYS A 157 17.24 9.64 8.00
C CYS A 157 18.44 10.31 7.34
N GLU A 158 19.62 10.23 7.97
CA GLU A 158 20.84 10.86 7.46
C GLU A 158 21.31 10.17 6.17
N LEU A 159 21.29 8.84 6.15
CA LEU A 159 21.63 8.07 4.95
C LEU A 159 20.67 8.37 3.79
N LEU A 160 19.37 8.40 4.06
CA LEU A 160 18.36 8.74 3.06
C LEU A 160 18.55 10.16 2.51
N ARG A 161 18.85 11.13 3.39
CA ARG A 161 19.18 12.50 2.97
C ARG A 161 20.39 12.52 2.05
N ASP A 162 21.48 11.86 2.44
CA ASP A 162 22.73 11.84 1.68
C ASP A 162 22.51 11.17 0.30
N LEU A 163 21.76 10.07 0.24
CA LEU A 163 21.41 9.40 -1.01
C LEU A 163 20.57 10.29 -1.94
N VAL A 164 19.60 11.02 -1.39
CA VAL A 164 18.76 11.98 -2.13
C VAL A 164 19.58 13.15 -2.65
N GLU A 165 20.52 13.68 -1.86
CA GLU A 165 21.37 14.80 -2.24
C GLU A 165 22.41 14.39 -3.30
N MET A 166 22.97 13.19 -3.20
CA MET A 166 23.90 12.64 -4.20
C MET A 166 23.19 12.29 -5.52
N ASN A 167 21.89 11.97 -5.48
CA ASN A 167 21.11 11.57 -6.63
C ASN A 167 19.92 12.53 -6.83
N PRO A 168 20.15 13.78 -7.25
CA PRO A 168 19.14 14.83 -7.28
C PRO A 168 18.04 14.60 -8.31
N ASP A 169 18.13 13.60 -9.18
CA ASP A 169 17.07 13.22 -10.12
C ASP A 169 16.24 12.00 -9.65
N TYR A 170 16.65 11.34 -8.55
CA TYR A 170 16.05 10.07 -8.13
C TYR A 170 14.76 10.25 -7.33
N ARG A 171 13.81 9.34 -7.49
CA ARG A 171 12.65 9.27 -6.59
C ARG A 171 13.05 8.67 -5.25
N LEU A 172 12.20 8.87 -4.24
CA LEU A 172 12.33 8.21 -2.94
C LEU A 172 11.09 7.37 -2.72
N THR A 173 11.24 6.05 -2.86
CA THR A 173 10.13 5.11 -2.78
C THR A 173 10.23 4.25 -1.53
N PHE A 174 9.14 4.18 -0.78
CA PHE A 174 9.00 3.28 0.34
C PHE A 174 8.06 2.14 -0.06
N ALA A 175 8.47 0.90 0.10
CA ALA A 175 7.61 -0.23 -0.23
C ALA A 175 7.65 -1.28 0.88
N GLY A 176 6.52 -1.94 1.09
CA GLY A 176 6.47 -2.96 2.13
C GLY A 176 5.35 -3.93 1.91
N HIS A 177 5.44 -5.07 2.58
CA HIS A 177 4.43 -6.12 2.56
C HIS A 177 3.83 -6.32 3.95
N SER A 178 2.51 -6.52 4.05
CA SER A 178 1.85 -6.92 5.29
C SER A 178 2.12 -5.96 6.47
N LEU A 179 2.82 -6.43 7.51
CA LEU A 179 3.34 -5.62 8.60
C LEU A 179 4.22 -4.48 8.09
N GLY A 180 5.19 -4.78 7.22
CA GLY A 180 6.09 -3.81 6.60
C GLY A 180 5.34 -2.77 5.78
N ALA A 181 4.25 -3.15 5.10
CA ALA A 181 3.39 -2.22 4.35
C ALA A 181 2.75 -1.17 5.26
N GLY A 182 2.31 -1.57 6.46
CA GLY A 182 1.80 -0.65 7.48
C GLY A 182 2.89 0.27 8.04
N ILE A 183 4.11 -0.25 8.25
CA ILE A 183 5.26 0.53 8.71
C ILE A 183 5.62 1.60 7.66
N VAL A 184 5.82 1.23 6.40
CA VAL A 184 6.21 2.20 5.35
C VAL A 184 5.15 3.27 5.10
N SER A 185 3.86 2.92 5.21
CA SER A 185 2.77 3.89 5.10
C SER A 185 2.92 5.00 6.15
N LEU A 186 3.24 4.63 7.40
CA LEU A 186 3.46 5.59 8.48
C LEU A 186 4.82 6.29 8.38
N ILE A 187 5.85 5.64 7.83
CA ILE A 187 7.14 6.29 7.53
C ILE A 187 6.90 7.45 6.58
N VAL A 188 6.17 7.24 5.49
CA VAL A 188 5.91 8.30 4.50
C VAL A 188 5.11 9.44 5.10
N MET A 189 4.08 9.15 5.90
CA MET A 189 3.32 10.20 6.60
C MET A 189 4.23 11.03 7.52
N TYR A 190 5.13 10.36 8.25
CA TYR A 190 6.08 11.01 9.15
C TYR A 190 7.15 11.80 8.38
N ALA A 191 7.71 11.23 7.31
CA ALA A 191 8.70 11.84 6.43
C ALA A 191 8.17 13.11 5.77
N VAL A 192 6.94 13.08 5.27
CA VAL A 192 6.28 14.23 4.62
C VAL A 192 6.02 15.38 5.58
N GLN A 193 5.88 15.11 6.88
CA GLN A 193 5.81 16.16 7.91
C GLN A 193 7.16 16.75 8.29
N ASN A 194 8.25 16.04 7.99
CA ASN A 194 9.61 16.40 8.35
C ASN A 194 10.51 16.42 7.10
N LEU A 195 10.00 16.96 5.98
CA LEU A 195 10.68 16.97 4.69
C LEU A 195 12.05 17.65 4.74
N ASP A 196 12.19 18.65 5.60
CA ASP A 196 13.44 19.36 5.87
C ASP A 196 14.57 18.43 6.33
N ARG A 197 14.24 17.27 6.90
CA ARG A 197 15.21 16.25 7.32
C ARG A 197 15.70 15.36 6.18
N LEU A 198 14.99 15.32 5.05
CA LEU A 198 15.30 14.49 3.87
C LEU A 198 16.01 15.30 2.75
N GLY A 199 16.64 16.41 3.11
CA GLY A 199 17.31 17.29 2.15
C GLY A 199 16.32 18.04 1.27
N ASN A 200 16.68 18.27 0.01
CA ASN A 200 15.90 19.10 -0.91
C ASN A 200 14.86 18.34 -1.74
N ILE A 201 14.35 17.21 -1.24
CA ILE A 201 13.35 16.42 -1.97
C ILE A 201 11.96 17.05 -1.92
N GLU A 202 11.34 17.18 -3.09
CA GLU A 202 9.97 17.63 -3.21
C GLU A 202 8.99 16.49 -2.90
N ARG A 203 7.88 16.77 -2.18
CA ARG A 203 6.84 15.78 -1.82
C ARG A 203 6.40 14.89 -2.99
N LYS A 204 6.27 15.44 -4.20
CA LYS A 204 5.84 14.72 -5.42
C LYS A 204 6.81 13.61 -5.88
N ARG A 205 8.05 13.60 -5.38
CA ARG A 205 9.06 12.56 -5.67
C ARG A 205 9.08 11.46 -4.64
N ILE A 206 8.36 11.63 -3.53
CA ILE A 206 8.17 10.60 -2.53
C ILE A 206 6.99 9.73 -2.96
N ARG A 207 7.13 8.41 -2.86
CA ARG A 207 6.05 7.45 -3.13
C ARG A 207 6.05 6.35 -2.08
N CYS A 208 4.88 5.77 -1.84
CA CYS A 208 4.74 4.56 -1.05
C CYS A 208 3.94 3.51 -1.81
N PHE A 209 4.41 2.27 -1.78
CA PHE A 209 3.69 1.09 -2.28
C PHE A 209 3.51 0.08 -1.15
N ALA A 210 2.33 0.14 -0.55
CA ALA A 210 1.92 -0.72 0.55
C ALA A 210 1.24 -1.97 -0.01
N MET A 211 1.93 -3.11 -0.01
CA MET A 211 1.42 -4.39 -0.51
C MET A 211 0.69 -5.14 0.61
N ALA A 212 -0.61 -5.36 0.44
CA ALA A 212 -1.48 -5.99 1.44
C ALA A 212 -1.33 -5.39 2.86
N PRO A 213 -1.48 -4.06 3.04
CA PRO A 213 -1.23 -3.43 4.33
C PRO A 213 -2.24 -3.84 5.39
N ALA A 214 -1.74 -3.95 6.63
CA ALA A 214 -2.59 -3.94 7.80
C ALA A 214 -3.31 -2.58 7.93
N ARG A 215 -4.56 -2.59 8.40
CA ARG A 215 -5.30 -1.36 8.72
C ARG A 215 -4.57 -0.59 9.80
N CYS A 216 -3.97 0.55 9.44
CA CYS A 216 -3.09 1.28 10.34
C CYS A 216 -3.42 2.77 10.56
N VAL A 217 -4.41 3.34 9.87
CA VAL A 217 -4.83 4.75 10.10
C VAL A 217 -6.34 4.98 9.95
N SER A 218 -6.81 6.13 10.42
CA SER A 218 -8.17 6.64 10.24
C SER A 218 -8.42 7.20 8.83
N LEU A 219 -9.69 7.17 8.38
CA LEU A 219 -10.07 7.59 7.02
C LEU A 219 -9.55 8.97 6.61
N ASN A 220 -9.60 9.97 7.50
CA ASN A 220 -9.11 11.31 7.19
C ASN A 220 -7.63 11.35 6.84
N LEU A 221 -6.81 10.48 7.44
CA LEU A 221 -5.39 10.36 7.10
C LEU A 221 -5.20 9.60 5.79
N ALA A 222 -5.95 8.52 5.58
CA ALA A 222 -5.91 7.79 4.30
C ALA A 222 -6.23 8.70 3.11
N VAL A 223 -7.22 9.60 3.26
CA VAL A 223 -7.56 10.59 2.25
C VAL A 223 -6.47 11.66 2.13
N ARG A 224 -5.93 12.18 3.23
CA ARG A 224 -4.91 13.25 3.20
C ARG A 224 -3.59 12.86 2.55
N TYR A 225 -3.20 11.59 2.63
CA TYR A 225 -1.92 11.09 2.09
C TYR A 225 -2.10 10.22 0.83
N ALA A 226 -3.29 10.26 0.24
CA ALA A 226 -3.67 9.59 -1.01
C ALA A 226 -2.74 9.90 -2.19
N ASP A 227 -2.15 11.08 -2.22
CA ASP A 227 -1.23 11.53 -3.27
C ASP A 227 0.15 10.84 -3.21
N VAL A 228 0.52 10.29 -2.05
CA VAL A 228 1.84 9.70 -1.82
C VAL A 228 1.76 8.19 -1.59
N ILE A 229 0.65 7.69 -1.03
CA ILE A 229 0.51 6.29 -0.59
C ILE A 229 -0.41 5.50 -1.52
N ASN A 230 0.19 4.57 -2.24
CA ASN A 230 -0.49 3.57 -3.05
C ASN A 230 -0.58 2.28 -2.25
N SER A 231 -1.80 1.82 -1.97
CA SER A 231 -2.05 0.52 -1.36
C SER A 231 -2.51 -0.46 -2.43
N ILE A 232 -1.92 -1.66 -2.45
CA ILE A 232 -2.19 -2.75 -3.39
C ILE A 232 -2.76 -3.91 -2.59
N VAL A 233 -4.02 -4.26 -2.86
CA VAL A 233 -4.69 -5.37 -2.18
C VAL A 233 -5.17 -6.41 -3.19
N LEU A 234 -4.81 -7.69 -2.98
CA LEU A 234 -5.47 -8.82 -3.64
C LEU A 234 -6.88 -8.94 -3.07
N GLN A 235 -7.89 -8.95 -3.93
CA GLN A 235 -9.29 -8.90 -3.50
C GLN A 235 -9.76 -9.98 -2.52
N ASP A 236 -9.12 -11.15 -2.50
CA ASP A 236 -9.44 -12.22 -1.55
C ASP A 236 -8.60 -12.14 -0.27
N ASP A 237 -7.70 -11.17 -0.13
CA ASP A 237 -6.93 -10.93 1.09
C ASP A 237 -7.88 -10.50 2.23
N PHE A 238 -7.83 -11.28 3.31
CA PHE A 238 -8.67 -11.11 4.47
C PHE A 238 -8.10 -10.08 5.46
N LEU A 239 -6.78 -9.89 5.48
CA LEU A 239 -6.11 -9.08 6.49
C LEU A 239 -6.39 -7.58 6.38
N PRO A 240 -6.58 -6.99 5.18
CA PRO A 240 -7.07 -5.62 5.06
C PRO A 240 -8.52 -5.43 5.55
N ARG A 241 -9.28 -6.53 5.69
CA ARG A 241 -10.73 -6.53 5.97
C ARG A 241 -11.08 -6.87 7.42
N THR A 242 -10.14 -7.37 8.22
CA THR A 242 -10.42 -7.65 9.64
C THR A 242 -10.44 -6.37 10.44
N THR A 243 -11.63 -6.00 10.94
CA THR A 243 -11.76 -5.06 12.05
C THR A 243 -10.93 -5.56 13.22
N THR A 244 -10.28 -4.65 13.95
CA THR A 244 -9.34 -4.81 15.07
C THR A 244 -9.84 -5.63 16.29
N ALA A 245 -10.79 -6.55 16.13
CA ALA A 245 -11.04 -7.62 17.07
C ALA A 245 -10.10 -8.80 16.75
N LEU A 246 -8.96 -8.82 17.43
CA LEU A 246 -7.92 -9.86 17.37
C LEU A 246 -8.44 -11.30 17.49
N GLU A 247 -9.57 -11.51 18.17
CA GLU A 247 -10.22 -12.82 18.25
C GLU A 247 -10.56 -13.42 16.89
N ASP A 248 -10.92 -12.60 15.90
CA ASP A 248 -11.36 -13.11 14.59
C ASP A 248 -10.19 -13.41 13.65
N VAL A 249 -9.07 -12.68 13.77
CA VAL A 249 -7.82 -12.97 13.05
C VAL A 249 -7.22 -14.29 13.54
N PHE A 250 -7.14 -14.48 14.86
CA PHE A 250 -6.64 -15.73 15.44
C PHE A 250 -7.62 -16.90 15.18
N LYS A 251 -8.94 -16.73 15.32
CA LYS A 251 -9.90 -17.77 14.90
C LYS A 251 -9.75 -18.12 13.42
N SER A 252 -9.50 -17.15 12.54
CA SER A 252 -9.29 -17.40 11.11
C SER A 252 -7.97 -18.14 10.83
N ILE A 253 -6.89 -17.86 11.57
CA ILE A 253 -5.60 -18.56 11.46
C ILE A 253 -5.69 -19.99 11.98
N PHE A 254 -6.42 -20.24 13.07
CA PHE A 254 -6.64 -21.59 13.60
C PHE A 254 -7.65 -22.42 12.79
N CYS A 255 -8.45 -21.80 11.92
CA CYS A 255 -9.30 -22.49 10.93
C CYS A 255 -8.54 -22.86 9.62
N LEU A 256 -7.29 -22.40 9.41
CA LEU A 256 -6.50 -22.70 8.19
C LEU A 256 -6.30 -24.21 7.92
N PRO A 257 -6.10 -25.09 8.91
CA PRO A 257 -5.96 -26.52 8.66
C PRO A 257 -7.23 -27.13 8.03
N CYS A 258 -8.40 -26.64 8.42
CA CYS A 258 -9.69 -27.05 7.86
C CYS A 258 -9.92 -26.42 6.46
N LEU A 259 -9.44 -25.19 6.26
CA LEU A 259 -9.48 -24.44 5.00
C LEU A 259 -8.63 -25.12 3.91
N LEU A 260 -7.42 -25.56 4.24
CA LEU A 260 -6.47 -26.21 3.33
C LEU A 260 -6.90 -27.63 2.92
N CYS A 261 -7.65 -28.34 3.77
CA CYS A 261 -8.14 -29.70 3.49
C CYS A 261 -9.36 -29.73 2.56
N LEU A 262 -10.18 -28.68 2.49
CA LEU A 262 -11.44 -28.67 1.71
C LEU A 262 -11.36 -27.94 0.37
N ILE A 263 -10.40 -27.03 0.19
CA ILE A 263 -10.26 -26.23 -1.05
C ILE A 263 -9.53 -26.99 -2.18
N LYS A 264 -8.97 -28.18 -1.88
CA LYS A 264 -8.00 -28.84 -2.78
C LYS A 264 -8.51 -29.59 -4.03
N PRO A 265 -9.80 -29.63 -4.44
CA PRO A 265 -10.10 -30.15 -5.79
C PRO A 265 -10.92 -29.25 -6.73
N PHE A 266 -11.46 -28.11 -6.33
CA PHE A 266 -12.28 -27.30 -7.24
C PHE A 266 -11.52 -26.09 -7.81
N ARG A 267 -10.67 -26.34 -8.81
CA ARG A 267 -10.19 -25.30 -9.73
C ARG A 267 -11.36 -24.83 -10.62
N ILE A 268 -12.23 -24.00 -10.06
CA ILE A 268 -13.20 -23.23 -10.84
C ILE A 268 -12.42 -22.09 -11.54
N GLY A 269 -12.71 -21.85 -12.82
CA GLY A 269 -11.85 -21.14 -13.78
C GLY A 269 -11.18 -19.86 -13.27
N ARG A 270 -9.88 -19.71 -13.57
CA ARG A 270 -9.12 -18.49 -13.28
C ARG A 270 -9.47 -17.40 -14.30
N PHE A 271 -10.21 -16.39 -13.87
CA PHE A 271 -10.40 -15.17 -14.66
C PHE A 271 -9.07 -14.37 -14.71
N PRO A 272 -8.82 -13.61 -15.80
CA PRO A 272 -7.62 -12.77 -15.88
C PRO A 272 -7.65 -11.69 -14.77
N PRO A 273 -6.53 -11.41 -14.09
CA PRO A 273 -6.48 -10.37 -13.07
C PRO A 273 -6.82 -9.00 -13.66
N VAL A 274 -7.57 -8.19 -12.93
CA VAL A 274 -7.94 -6.82 -13.32
C VAL A 274 -7.45 -5.86 -12.25
N VAL A 275 -6.66 -4.87 -12.66
CA VAL A 275 -6.17 -3.80 -11.77
C VAL A 275 -7.15 -2.64 -11.83
N ARG A 276 -7.68 -2.28 -10.67
CA ARG A 276 -8.62 -1.17 -10.51
C ARG A 276 -8.07 -0.16 -9.53
N THR A 277 -8.39 1.10 -9.74
CA THR A 277 -8.02 2.21 -8.86
C THR A 277 -9.20 2.61 -8.02
N ALA A 278 -9.02 2.70 -6.70
CA ALA A 278 -10.04 3.18 -5.79
C ALA A 278 -9.75 4.60 -5.32
N VAL A 279 -10.81 5.29 -4.91
CA VAL A 279 -10.71 6.39 -3.96
C VAL A 279 -10.87 5.83 -2.55
N PRO A 280 -10.18 6.37 -1.51
CA PRO A 280 -10.28 5.86 -0.15
C PRO A 280 -11.73 5.90 0.36
N VAL A 281 -12.34 4.74 0.62
CA VAL A 281 -13.70 4.65 1.18
C VAL A 281 -13.69 3.93 2.52
N ASP A 282 -14.22 4.57 3.56
CA ASP A 282 -14.47 4.03 4.91
C ASP A 282 -13.32 3.28 5.59
N GLY A 283 -12.38 4.04 6.14
CA GLY A 283 -11.27 3.52 6.95
C GLY A 283 -10.34 2.56 6.20
N ARG A 284 -10.33 2.62 4.87
CA ARG A 284 -9.48 1.81 3.99
C ARG A 284 -8.50 2.72 3.25
N PHE A 285 -7.24 2.34 3.26
CA PHE A 285 -6.23 2.82 2.32
C PHE A 285 -6.35 1.99 1.06
N GLU A 286 -7.23 2.32 0.13
CA GLU A 286 -7.26 1.59 -1.14
C GLU A 286 -7.20 2.61 -2.25
N HIS A 287 -6.05 2.63 -2.95
CA HIS A 287 -5.84 3.37 -4.19
C HIS A 287 -5.67 2.42 -5.38
N LEU A 288 -5.22 1.18 -5.16
CA LEU A 288 -5.15 0.12 -6.18
C LEU A 288 -5.67 -1.21 -5.59
N VAL A 289 -6.68 -1.80 -6.22
CA VAL A 289 -7.14 -3.14 -5.90
C VAL A 289 -6.89 -4.05 -7.09
N LEU A 290 -6.18 -5.13 -6.79
CA LEU A 290 -5.94 -6.21 -7.73
C LEU A 290 -7.04 -7.26 -7.52
N SER A 291 -8.00 -7.27 -8.44
CA SER A 291 -9.06 -8.27 -8.47
C SER A 291 -8.54 -9.59 -9.01
N CYS A 292 -8.49 -10.63 -8.16
CA CYS A 292 -8.17 -12.00 -8.55
C CYS A 292 -9.15 -12.97 -7.87
N ASN A 293 -9.51 -14.08 -8.52
CA ASN A 293 -10.35 -15.15 -7.96
C ASN A 293 -9.53 -16.34 -7.41
N ALA A 294 -8.26 -16.11 -7.07
CA ALA A 294 -7.41 -17.15 -6.49
C ALA A 294 -7.59 -17.17 -4.98
N THR A 295 -7.86 -18.36 -4.42
CA THR A 295 -7.93 -18.58 -2.98
C THR A 295 -6.67 -18.04 -2.30
N SER A 296 -6.92 -17.01 -1.49
CA SER A 296 -6.02 -16.14 -0.75
C SER A 296 -4.78 -16.82 -0.17
N ASP A 297 -3.60 -16.45 -0.68
CA ASP A 297 -2.35 -16.58 0.06
C ASP A 297 -1.78 -15.16 0.21
N HIS A 298 -1.76 -14.64 1.43
CA HIS A 298 -1.18 -13.34 1.79
C HIS A 298 0.34 -13.25 1.54
N ALA A 299 0.93 -14.29 0.93
CA ALA A 299 2.36 -14.34 0.65
C ALA A 299 2.72 -13.39 -0.50
N ILE A 300 3.78 -12.63 -0.28
CA ILE A 300 4.31 -11.67 -1.26
C ILE A 300 4.68 -12.32 -2.61
N ILE A 301 5.00 -13.62 -2.65
CA ILE A 301 5.26 -14.35 -3.89
C ILE A 301 4.02 -14.48 -4.80
N TRP A 302 2.82 -14.55 -4.22
CA TRP A 302 1.58 -14.58 -5.01
C TRP A 302 1.19 -13.19 -5.49
N LEU A 303 1.41 -12.16 -4.66
CA LEU A 303 1.30 -10.76 -5.07
C LEU A 303 2.22 -10.47 -6.26
N GLU A 304 3.47 -10.93 -6.21
CA GLU A 304 4.44 -10.81 -7.32
C GLU A 304 3.92 -11.48 -8.59
N ARG A 305 3.53 -12.75 -8.53
CA ARG A 305 3.08 -13.50 -9.71
C ARG A 305 1.80 -12.93 -10.34
N GLU A 306 0.81 -12.59 -9.51
CA GLU A 306 -0.45 -12.06 -10.01
C GLU A 306 -0.30 -10.61 -10.50
N SER A 307 0.57 -9.81 -9.88
CA SER A 307 0.91 -8.47 -10.39
C SER A 307 1.68 -8.54 -11.71
N GLN A 308 2.68 -9.43 -11.84
CA GLN A 308 3.40 -9.58 -13.09
C GLN A 308 2.45 -10.03 -14.22
N ARG A 309 1.60 -11.02 -13.95
CA ARG A 309 0.59 -11.48 -14.91
C ARG A 309 -0.39 -10.37 -15.30
N ALA A 310 -0.82 -9.54 -14.35
CA ALA A 310 -1.70 -8.42 -14.64
C ALA A 310 -1.01 -7.37 -15.52
N LEU A 311 0.24 -7.03 -15.22
CA LEU A 311 1.04 -6.09 -16.01
C LEU A 311 1.23 -6.59 -17.45
N ASP A 312 1.58 -7.86 -17.63
CA ASP A 312 1.78 -8.46 -18.96
C ASP A 312 0.50 -8.37 -19.80
N LEU A 313 -0.66 -8.67 -19.20
CA LEU A 313 -1.97 -8.56 -19.87
C LEU A 313 -2.35 -7.10 -20.20
N MET A 314 -2.00 -6.15 -19.34
CA MET A 314 -2.24 -4.73 -19.59
C MET A 314 -1.39 -4.26 -20.77
N LEU A 315 -0.10 -4.63 -20.81
CA LEU A 315 0.81 -4.31 -21.91
C LEU A 315 0.40 -4.98 -23.24
N GLU A 316 -0.08 -6.22 -23.19
CA GLU A 316 -0.58 -6.93 -24.38
C GLU A 316 -1.83 -6.24 -24.96
N LYS A 317 -2.80 -5.89 -24.12
CA LYS A 317 -4.00 -5.14 -24.54
C LYS A 317 -3.64 -3.79 -25.17
N ASP A 318 -2.71 -3.09 -24.55
CA ASP A 318 -2.23 -1.79 -25.04
C ASP A 318 -1.55 -1.91 -26.42
N ARG A 319 -0.78 -2.99 -26.65
CA ARG A 319 -0.17 -3.30 -27.95
C ARG A 319 -1.22 -3.64 -29.00
N ILE A 320 -2.23 -4.45 -28.66
CA ILE A 320 -3.30 -4.87 -29.57
C ILE A 320 -4.15 -3.67 -30.04
N LEU A 321 -4.34 -2.67 -29.18
CA LEU A 321 -5.22 -1.55 -29.46
C LEU A 321 -4.55 -0.39 -30.23
N GLU A 322 -3.25 -0.46 -30.55
CA GLU A 322 -2.46 0.57 -31.25
C GLU A 322 -2.78 2.02 -30.81
N ILE A 323 -3.10 2.23 -29.52
CA ILE A 323 -3.64 3.52 -29.07
C ILE A 323 -2.55 4.60 -29.20
N PRO A 324 -2.75 5.65 -30.02
CA PRO A 324 -1.77 6.72 -30.17
C PRO A 324 -1.48 7.38 -28.82
N ALA A 325 -0.22 7.79 -28.59
CA ALA A 325 0.21 8.37 -27.32
C ALA A 325 -0.66 9.55 -26.83
N GLN A 326 -1.17 10.38 -27.75
CA GLN A 326 -2.10 11.47 -27.43
C GLN A 326 -3.43 10.98 -26.85
N GLN A 327 -3.96 9.86 -27.36
CA GLN A 327 -5.22 9.29 -26.89
C GLN A 327 -5.05 8.55 -25.56
N ARG A 328 -3.86 7.99 -25.31
CA ARG A 328 -3.45 7.50 -23.97
C ARG A 328 -3.42 8.64 -22.95
N MET A 329 -2.81 9.77 -23.30
CA MET A 329 -2.75 10.96 -22.45
C MET A 329 -4.15 11.53 -22.14
N GLN A 330 -5.04 11.64 -23.13
CA GLN A 330 -6.41 12.10 -22.91
C GLN A 330 -7.22 11.13 -22.02
N ARG A 331 -6.99 9.83 -22.15
CA ARG A 331 -7.61 8.82 -21.29
C ARG A 331 -7.07 8.87 -19.86
N GLN A 332 -5.77 9.12 -19.71
CA GLN A 332 -5.14 9.37 -18.41
C GLN A 332 -5.73 10.63 -17.74
N GLU A 333 -5.91 11.71 -18.50
CA GLU A 333 -6.57 12.92 -18.01
C GLU A 333 -8.03 12.68 -17.59
N SER A 334 -8.78 11.87 -18.35
CA SER A 334 -10.17 11.54 -17.98
C SER A 334 -10.25 10.69 -16.72
N ILE A 335 -9.35 9.69 -16.57
CA ILE A 335 -9.27 8.85 -15.37
C ILE A 335 -8.86 9.68 -14.16
N ALA A 336 -7.86 10.56 -14.32
CA ALA A 336 -7.42 11.48 -13.28
C ALA A 336 -8.55 12.44 -12.83
N ARG A 337 -9.38 12.90 -13.78
CA ARG A 337 -10.55 13.74 -13.46
C ARG A 337 -11.61 12.96 -12.67
N GLU A 338 -11.95 11.75 -13.10
CA GLU A 338 -12.90 10.87 -12.39
C GLU A 338 -12.40 10.57 -10.97
N HIS A 339 -11.12 10.26 -10.80
CA HIS A 339 -10.50 10.08 -9.48
C HIS A 339 -10.61 11.34 -8.62
N SER A 340 -10.40 12.52 -9.19
CA SER A 340 -10.53 13.79 -8.46
C SER A 340 -11.97 14.04 -7.99
N GLU A 341 -12.97 13.71 -8.80
CA GLU A 341 -14.39 13.85 -8.45
C GLU A 341 -14.80 12.88 -7.35
N GLU A 342 -14.38 11.61 -7.46
CA GLU A 342 -14.61 10.61 -6.42
C GLU A 342 -13.88 10.97 -5.12
N TYR A 343 -12.66 11.51 -5.21
CA TYR A 343 -11.86 11.99 -4.08
C TYR A 343 -12.54 13.15 -3.34
N GLU A 344 -13.08 14.12 -4.08
CA GLU A 344 -13.92 15.16 -3.49
C GLU A 344 -15.16 14.57 -2.80
N ALA A 345 -15.81 13.57 -3.39
CA ALA A 345 -16.96 12.91 -2.78
C ALA A 345 -16.58 12.14 -1.49
N ALA A 346 -15.38 11.55 -1.43
CA ALA A 346 -14.85 10.91 -0.23
C ALA A 346 -14.53 11.95 0.87
N LEU A 347 -13.93 13.09 0.50
CA LEU A 347 -13.71 14.21 1.42
C LEU A 347 -15.02 14.76 1.99
N ARG A 348 -16.04 14.94 1.15
CA ARG A 348 -17.38 15.39 1.59
C ARG A 348 -18.03 14.41 2.56
N ARG A 349 -17.87 13.09 2.33
CA ARG A 349 -18.33 12.03 3.25
C ARG A 349 -17.57 12.07 4.59
N ALA A 350 -16.25 12.26 4.57
CA ALA A 350 -15.43 12.40 5.78
C ALA A 350 -15.82 13.63 6.61
N VAL A 351 -16.15 14.76 5.96
CA VAL A 351 -16.65 15.97 6.62
C VAL A 351 -18.05 15.73 7.24
N ALA A 352 -18.94 15.04 6.52
CA ALA A 352 -20.28 14.71 7.02
C ALA A 352 -20.25 13.81 8.27
N LEU A 353 -19.22 12.97 8.42
CA LEU A 353 -19.00 12.10 9.57
C LEU A 353 -18.41 12.81 10.81
N GLN A 354 -18.31 14.14 10.82
CA GLN A 354 -17.76 14.96 11.91
C GLN A 354 -16.38 14.51 12.43
N ILE A 355 -15.50 14.08 11.52
CA ILE A 355 -14.11 13.78 11.87
C ILE A 355 -13.39 15.09 12.25
N PRO A 356 -12.73 15.20 13.42
CA PRO A 356 -12.12 16.45 13.86
C PRO A 356 -11.08 17.01 12.87
N ARG A 357 -11.37 18.20 12.34
CA ARG A 357 -10.53 19.07 11.47
C ARG A 357 -9.95 18.40 10.21
N ALA A 358 -10.83 18.02 9.29
CA ALA A 358 -10.54 18.09 7.86
C ALA A 358 -10.88 19.51 7.34
N ALA A 359 -10.05 20.51 7.65
CA ALA A 359 -10.10 21.76 6.91
C ALA A 359 -9.45 21.50 5.53
N PRO A 360 -10.02 22.01 4.42
CA PRO A 360 -9.37 21.88 3.11
C PRO A 360 -8.02 22.60 3.15
N SER A 361 -6.93 21.86 2.90
CA SER A 361 -5.64 22.46 2.59
C SER A 361 -5.73 23.17 1.22
N PRO A 362 -5.03 24.29 1.02
CA PRO A 362 -5.16 25.09 -0.19
C PRO A 362 -4.72 24.29 -1.43
N SER A 363 -5.67 24.18 -2.38
CA SER A 363 -5.55 23.76 -3.78
C SER A 363 -4.61 22.59 -4.11
N TYR A 364 -5.24 21.43 -4.35
CA TYR A 364 -4.78 20.42 -5.30
C TYR A 364 -4.39 21.10 -6.62
N GLY A 365 -3.14 20.92 -7.04
CA GLY A 365 -2.58 21.53 -8.25
C GLY A 365 -3.29 21.04 -9.51
N THR A 366 -4.37 21.72 -9.88
CA THR A 366 -4.99 21.61 -11.20
C THR A 366 -4.30 22.59 -12.14
N PHE A 367 -4.10 22.19 -13.40
CA PHE A 367 -3.51 22.96 -14.51
C PHE A 367 -4.32 24.21 -14.94
N ALA A 368 -4.95 24.93 -13.99
CA ALA A 368 -5.77 26.12 -14.24
C ALA A 368 -5.15 27.43 -13.71
N GLU A 369 -4.00 27.39 -13.03
CA GLU A 369 -3.40 28.59 -12.41
C GLU A 369 -2.39 29.36 -13.28
N VAL A 370 -2.29 29.06 -14.57
CA VAL A 370 -1.46 29.86 -15.50
C VAL A 370 -2.20 31.13 -15.96
N GLY A 371 -3.54 31.13 -15.95
CA GLY A 371 -4.36 32.28 -16.39
C GLY A 371 -4.52 33.38 -15.35
N LYS A 372 -4.81 33.03 -14.09
CA LYS A 372 -5.12 34.02 -13.04
C LYS A 372 -3.90 34.71 -12.43
N ARG A 373 -2.72 34.07 -12.49
CA ARG A 373 -1.47 34.72 -12.05
C ARG A 373 -1.09 35.88 -12.97
N ARG A 374 -1.33 35.80 -14.29
CA ARG A 374 -1.05 36.92 -15.20
C ARG A 374 -1.89 38.15 -14.90
N GLU A 375 -3.20 38.03 -14.68
CA GLU A 375 -4.06 39.19 -14.39
C GLU A 375 -3.73 39.86 -13.05
N PHE A 376 -3.37 39.08 -12.02
CA PHE A 376 -2.99 39.63 -10.71
C PHE A 376 -1.66 40.41 -10.76
N TRP A 377 -0.69 39.94 -11.56
CA TRP A 377 0.57 40.65 -11.77
C TRP A 377 0.42 41.83 -12.74
N GLN A 378 -0.47 41.76 -13.73
CA GLN A 378 -0.78 42.87 -14.65
C GLN A 378 -1.45 44.04 -13.92
N LEU A 379 -2.44 43.77 -13.07
CA LEU A 379 -3.13 44.79 -12.26
C LEU A 379 -2.20 45.49 -11.27
N LYS A 380 -1.23 44.77 -10.69
CA LYS A 380 -0.19 45.39 -9.85
C LYS A 380 0.86 46.17 -10.64
N TRP A 381 1.19 45.74 -11.86
CA TRP A 381 2.11 46.45 -12.73
C TRP A 381 1.50 47.75 -13.27
N ASP A 382 0.23 47.74 -13.67
CA ASP A 382 -0.46 48.94 -14.17
C ASP A 382 -0.70 49.96 -13.05
N ALA A 383 -1.01 49.49 -11.83
CA ALA A 383 -1.08 50.34 -10.64
C ALA A 383 0.29 50.93 -10.21
N PHE A 384 1.39 50.22 -10.48
CA PHE A 384 2.75 50.70 -10.21
C PHE A 384 3.20 51.75 -11.24
N ILE A 385 2.89 51.56 -12.54
CA ILE A 385 3.18 52.53 -13.60
C ILE A 385 2.40 53.83 -13.38
N SER A 386 1.12 53.77 -12.98
CA SER A 386 0.30 54.96 -12.71
C SER A 386 0.70 55.74 -11.44
N ALA A 387 1.59 55.19 -10.61
CA ALA A 387 2.12 55.85 -9.43
C ALA A 387 3.54 56.43 -9.65
N VAL A 388 4.17 56.12 -10.78
CA VAL A 388 5.57 56.48 -11.10
C VAL A 388 5.68 57.39 -12.33
N VAL A 389 4.60 57.58 -13.08
CA VAL A 389 4.41 58.64 -14.10
C VAL A 389 3.39 59.64 -13.58
#